data_AF-A0A9E4HFZ6-F1
#
_entry.id   AF-A0A9E4HFZ6-F1
#
_cell.length_a   1.000
_cell.length_b   1.000
_cell.length_c   1.000
_cell.angle_alpha   90.00
_cell.angle_beta   90.00
_cell.angle_gamma   90.00
#
_symmetry.space_group_name_H-M   'P 1'
#
loop_
_entity.id
_entity.type
_entity.pdbx_description
1 polymer ?
#
loop_
_entity_poly.entity_id
_entity_poly.type
_entity_poly.pdbx_seq_one_letter_code
_entity_poly.pdbx_strand_id
1 'polypeptide(L)'
;MDMPFMNKAMDWMPGCRELDAFVVDYLEGRLPWRQRLTFRMHLGMCPKCRAYLKAYAKTLELSRTAYATTPEPPEMPEELVQVILAVWEERSG
;
A
#
# COMPACT_ATOMS: atom_id res chain seq x y z
N MET A 1 11.09 22.91 2.56
CA MET A 1 9.97 22.10 3.10
C MET A 1 8.93 22.00 2.00
N ASP A 2 9.27 21.28 0.95
CA ASP A 2 8.32 20.97 -0.12
C ASP A 2 7.61 19.69 0.29
N MET A 3 6.37 19.85 0.74
CA MET A 3 5.47 18.75 1.11
C MET A 3 4.54 18.48 -0.09
N PRO A 4 4.88 17.57 -1.00
CA PRO A 4 4.05 17.24 -2.18
C PRO A 4 2.73 16.53 -1.85
N PHE A 5 2.40 16.32 -0.57
CA PHE A 5 1.27 15.52 -0.12
C PHE A 5 -0.09 16.25 -0.10
N MET A 6 -0.12 17.57 -0.32
CA MET A 6 -1.35 18.38 -0.15
C MET A 6 -2.10 18.76 -1.43
N ASN A 7 -1.68 18.28 -2.63
CA ASN A 7 -2.27 18.77 -3.88
C ASN A 7 -2.85 17.67 -4.81
N LYS A 8 -3.65 16.74 -4.26
CA LYS A 8 -4.52 15.87 -5.06
C LYS A 8 -5.93 15.71 -4.48
N ALA A 9 -6.41 16.72 -3.75
CA ALA A 9 -7.77 16.75 -3.20
C ALA A 9 -8.84 17.11 -4.24
N MET A 10 -8.45 17.47 -5.47
CA MET A 10 -9.35 17.95 -6.54
C MET A 10 -9.22 17.14 -7.84
N ASP A 11 -8.84 15.87 -7.74
CA ASP A 11 -8.75 14.91 -8.86
C ASP A 11 -9.68 13.69 -8.61
N TRP A 12 -10.73 13.92 -7.80
CA TRP A 12 -11.32 12.92 -6.92
C TRP A 12 -12.41 12.05 -7.54
N MET A 13 -12.03 11.39 -8.64
CA MET A 13 -12.66 10.17 -9.08
C MET A 13 -11.54 9.27 -9.58
N PRO A 14 -10.78 8.63 -8.66
CA PRO A 14 -9.73 7.73 -9.08
C PRO A 14 -10.37 6.66 -9.95
N GLY A 15 -9.95 6.59 -11.22
CA GLY A 15 -10.23 5.43 -12.04
C GLY A 15 -9.69 4.20 -11.31
N CYS A 16 -10.25 3.02 -11.55
CA CYS A 16 -9.86 1.79 -10.84
C CYS A 16 -8.34 1.52 -10.79
N ARG A 17 -7.55 2.12 -11.69
CA ARG A 17 -6.08 2.04 -11.77
C ARG A 17 -5.35 2.82 -10.67
N GLU A 18 -5.92 3.89 -10.14
CA GLU A 18 -5.29 4.70 -9.09
C GLU A 18 -5.53 4.13 -7.68
N LEU A 19 -6.35 3.08 -7.57
CA LEU A 19 -6.66 2.42 -6.30
C LEU A 19 -5.43 1.80 -5.65
N ASP A 20 -4.51 1.23 -6.42
CA ASP A 20 -3.29 0.60 -5.88
C ASP A 20 -2.41 1.55 -5.07
N ALA A 21 -2.39 2.83 -5.44
CA ALA A 21 -1.55 3.81 -4.78
C ALA A 21 -1.96 4.08 -3.31
N PHE A 22 -3.20 3.78 -2.92
CA PHE A 22 -3.72 4.10 -1.58
C PHE A 22 -4.54 2.98 -0.92
N VAL A 23 -4.76 1.85 -1.59
CA VAL A 23 -5.60 0.74 -1.08
C VAL A 23 -5.05 0.16 0.23
N VAL A 24 -3.73 0.06 0.35
CA VAL A 24 -3.05 -0.40 1.57
C VAL A 24 -3.33 0.55 2.72
N ASP A 25 -3.12 1.86 2.51
CA ASP A 25 -3.39 2.88 3.52
C ASP A 25 -4.87 2.91 3.95
N TYR A 26 -5.78 2.62 3.03
CA TYR A 26 -7.21 2.50 3.36
C TYR A 26 -7.49 1.28 4.24
N LEU A 27 -6.94 0.12 3.89
CA LEU A 27 -7.11 -1.13 4.63
C LEU A 27 -6.46 -1.06 6.01
N GLU A 28 -5.31 -0.41 6.13
CA GLU A 28 -4.58 -0.20 7.38
C GLU A 28 -5.10 1.01 8.18
N GLY A 29 -6.07 1.75 7.63
CA GLY A 29 -6.67 2.90 8.31
C GLY A 29 -5.74 4.12 8.44
N ARG A 30 -4.67 4.18 7.65
CA ARG A 30 -3.69 5.28 7.61
C ARG A 30 -4.15 6.47 6.76
N LEU A 31 -5.26 6.34 6.02
CA LEU A 31 -5.81 7.46 5.25
C LEU A 31 -6.39 8.58 6.13
N PRO A 32 -6.16 9.86 5.76
CA PRO A 32 -6.84 10.99 6.38
C PRO A 32 -8.36 10.85 6.29
N TRP A 33 -9.07 11.32 7.33
CA TRP A 33 -10.52 11.12 7.48
C TRP A 33 -11.34 11.51 6.25
N ARG A 34 -11.04 12.67 5.65
CA ARG A 34 -11.72 13.17 4.43
C ARG A 34 -11.58 12.19 3.27
N GLN A 35 -10.38 11.63 3.06
CA GLN A 35 -10.12 10.69 1.98
C GLN A 35 -10.80 9.35 2.21
N ARG A 36 -10.80 8.89 3.46
CA ARG A 36 -11.51 7.67 3.85
C ARG A 36 -13.01 7.77 3.61
N LEU A 37 -13.62 8.93 3.87
CA LEU A 37 -15.04 9.17 3.63
C LEU A 37 -15.36 9.15 2.13
N THR A 38 -14.59 9.88 1.32
CA THR A 38 -14.78 9.90 -0.14
C THR A 38 -14.66 8.50 -0.75
N PHE A 39 -13.66 7.73 -0.32
CA PHE A 39 -13.49 6.37 -0.83
C PHE A 39 -14.61 5.42 -0.40
N ARG A 40 -15.12 5.55 0.84
CA ARG A 40 -16.33 4.81 1.26
C ARG A 40 -17.55 5.12 0.37
N MET A 41 -17.76 6.38 0.03
CA MET A 41 -18.84 6.77 -0.89
C MET A 41 -18.66 6.12 -2.27
N HIS A 42 -17.44 6.12 -2.81
CA HIS A 42 -17.15 5.45 -4.07
C HIS A 42 -17.41 3.93 -4.02
N LEU A 43 -16.99 3.25 -2.95
CA LEU A 43 -17.29 1.84 -2.75
C LEU A 43 -18.81 1.58 -2.71
N GLY A 44 -19.60 2.52 -2.19
CA GLY A 44 -21.07 2.44 -2.24
C GLY A 44 -21.62 2.47 -3.68
N MET A 45 -21.01 3.25 -4.57
CA MET A 45 -21.50 3.48 -5.93
C MET A 45 -20.87 2.55 -7.00
N CYS A 46 -19.69 1.99 -6.73
CA CYS A 46 -18.93 1.20 -7.70
C CYS A 46 -18.78 -0.27 -7.26
N PRO A 47 -19.55 -1.22 -7.83
CA PRO A 47 -19.43 -2.64 -7.48
C PRO A 47 -18.08 -3.26 -7.88
N LYS A 48 -17.46 -2.78 -8.96
CA LYS A 48 -16.14 -3.28 -9.41
C LYS A 48 -15.04 -2.99 -8.38
N CYS A 49 -15.03 -1.78 -7.82
CA CYS A 49 -14.05 -1.41 -6.79
C CYS A 49 -14.28 -2.15 -5.47
N ARG A 50 -15.54 -2.48 -5.12
CA ARG A 50 -15.82 -3.39 -3.99
C ARG A 50 -15.26 -4.78 -4.22
N ALA A 51 -15.47 -5.35 -5.41
CA ALA A 51 -14.93 -6.65 -5.77
C ALA A 51 -13.39 -6.66 -5.74
N TYR A 52 -12.78 -5.60 -6.28
CA TYR A 52 -11.32 -5.42 -6.23
C TYR A 52 -10.80 -5.39 -4.79
N LEU A 53 -11.38 -4.53 -3.95
CA LEU A 53 -10.96 -4.40 -2.55
C LEU A 53 -11.09 -5.72 -1.79
N LYS A 54 -12.16 -6.47 -2.04
CA LYS A 54 -12.35 -7.81 -1.45
C LYS A 54 -11.27 -8.79 -1.90
N ALA A 55 -10.94 -8.82 -3.20
CA ALA A 55 -9.88 -9.66 -3.73
C ALA A 55 -8.51 -9.28 -3.15
N TYR A 56 -8.21 -7.98 -3.08
CA TYR A 56 -6.96 -7.47 -2.53
C TYR A 56 -6.80 -7.83 -1.04
N ALA A 57 -7.85 -7.64 -0.23
CA ALA A 57 -7.84 -8.02 1.18
C ALA A 57 -7.58 -9.52 1.37
N LYS A 58 -8.17 -10.37 0.50
CA LYS A 58 -7.90 -11.80 0.50
C LYS A 58 -6.46 -12.14 0.12
N THR A 59 -5.87 -11.44 -0.85
CA THR A 59 -4.45 -11.61 -1.19
C THR A 59 -3.55 -11.30 0.01
N LEU A 60 -3.83 -10.23 0.76
CA LEU A 60 -3.08 -9.90 1.98
C LEU A 60 -3.23 -10.95 3.07
N GLU A 61 -4.43 -11.49 3.26
CA GLU A 61 -4.68 -12.56 4.22
C GLU A 61 -3.88 -13.83 3.86
N LEU A 62 -3.94 -14.23 2.58
CA LEU A 62 -3.20 -15.39 2.08
C LEU A 62 -1.70 -15.19 2.18
N SER A 63 -1.17 -14.01 1.84
CA SER A 63 0.25 -13.72 1.91
C SER A 63 0.75 -13.75 3.35
N ARG A 64 -0.01 -13.17 4.30
CA ARG A 64 0.32 -13.20 5.73
C ARG A 64 0.29 -14.62 6.28
N THR A 65 -0.70 -15.41 5.88
CA THR A 65 -0.82 -16.82 6.30
C THR A 65 0.35 -17.64 5.79
N ALA A 66 0.68 -17.52 4.49
CA ALA A 66 1.81 -18.22 3.89
C ALA A 66 3.12 -17.86 4.59
N TYR A 67 3.34 -16.57 4.88
CA TYR A 67 4.50 -16.11 5.62
C TYR A 67 4.55 -16.66 7.05
N ALA A 68 3.44 -16.64 7.78
CA ALA A 68 3.37 -17.17 9.14
C ALA A 68 3.63 -18.68 9.23
N THR A 69 3.38 -19.42 8.16
CA THR A 69 3.67 -20.87 8.07
C THR A 69 5.06 -21.18 7.50
N THR A 70 5.81 -20.17 7.07
CA THR A 70 7.17 -20.36 6.55
C THR A 70 8.11 -20.60 7.73
N PRO A 71 9.02 -21.60 7.66
CA PRO A 71 10.07 -21.75 8.66
C PRO A 71 10.83 -20.45 8.83
N GLU A 72 11.34 -20.19 10.04
CA GLU A 72 12.14 -19.00 10.28
C GLU A 72 13.27 -18.92 9.24
N PRO A 73 13.37 -17.82 8.48
CA PRO A 73 14.40 -17.69 7.46
C PRO A 73 15.77 -17.82 8.14
N PRO A 74 16.78 -18.34 7.41
CA PRO A 74 18.13 -18.36 7.94
C PRO A 74 18.55 -16.95 8.34
N GLU A 75 19.42 -16.86 9.36
CA GLU A 75 19.96 -15.58 9.78
C GLU A 75 20.55 -14.85 8.58
N MET A 76 20.11 -13.62 8.37
CA MET A 76 20.44 -12.85 7.18
C MET A 76 21.86 -12.27 7.35
N PRO A 77 22.81 -12.56 6.46
CA PRO A 77 24.20 -12.14 6.64
C PRO A 77 24.36 -10.63 6.67
N GLU A 78 25.09 -10.09 7.67
CA GLU A 78 25.34 -8.65 7.79
C GLU A 78 26.03 -8.09 6.55
N GLU A 79 26.96 -8.83 5.95
CA GLU A 79 27.66 -8.40 4.73
C GLU A 79 26.68 -8.09 3.59
N LEU A 80 25.66 -8.92 3.41
CA LEU A 80 24.64 -8.69 2.39
C LEU A 80 23.84 -7.41 2.66
N VAL A 81 23.48 -7.16 3.92
CA VAL A 81 22.79 -5.92 4.32
C VAL A 81 23.64 -4.71 4.00
N GLN A 82 24.92 -4.74 4.39
CA GLN A 82 25.85 -3.63 4.18
C GLN A 82 25.99 -3.31 2.70
N VAL A 83 26.11 -4.32 1.84
CA VAL A 83 26.18 -4.14 0.38
C VAL A 83 24.89 -3.51 -0.15
N ILE A 84 23.72 -4.00 0.26
CA ILE A 84 22.44 -3.44 -0.18
C ILE A 84 22.31 -1.98 0.24
N LEU A 85 22.68 -1.64 1.48
CA LEU A 85 22.62 -0.27 2.00
C LEU A 85 23.59 0.67 1.27
N ALA A 86 24.85 0.26 1.06
CA ALA A 86 25.83 1.05 0.34
C ALA A 86 25.37 1.40 -1.09
N VAL A 87 24.82 0.41 -1.82
CA VAL A 87 24.26 0.63 -3.16
C VAL A 87 23.05 1.58 -3.12
N TRP A 88 22.26 1.51 -2.06
CA TRP A 88 21.10 2.40 -1.91
C TRP A 88 21.53 3.84 -1.65
N GLU A 89 22.51 4.07 -0.78
CA GLU A 89 23.07 5.40 -0.47
C GLU A 89 23.68 6.07 -1.71
N GLU A 90 24.46 5.33 -2.51
CA GLU A 90 25.03 5.82 -3.76
C GLU A 90 23.98 6.23 -4.80
N ARG A 91 22.82 5.58 -4.80
CA ARG A 91 21.69 5.88 -5.72
C ARG A 91 20.75 6.96 -5.19
N SER A 92 20.79 7.24 -3.89
CA SER A 92 19.91 8.19 -3.21
C SER A 92 20.51 9.58 -3.08
N GLY A 93 21.83 9.73 -3.31
CA GLY A 93 22.52 11.01 -3.49
C GLY A 93 22.41 11.55 -4.90
#